data_AF-A0A835AM04-F1
#
_entry.id   AF-A0A835AM04-F1
#
_cell.length_a   1.000
_cell.length_b   1.000
_cell.length_c   1.000
_cell.angle_alpha   90.00
_cell.angle_beta   90.00
_cell.angle_gamma   90.00
#
_symmetry.space_group_name_H-M   'P 1'
#
loop_
_entity.id
_entity.type
_entity.pdbx_description
1 polymer ?
#
loop_
_entity_poly.entity_id
_entity_poly.type
_entity_poly.pdbx_seq_one_letter_code
_entity_poly.pdbx_strand_id
1 'polypeptide(L)'
;MEMETGIGRPRPRGVTDCISGLPDDLLHDILLRLRCTKAAARTGVLSRRWRSVWTRLPDFYLWSRQPVLSTSRVAIVEGALAACSAPTLRRLAIRVDNVNLPWEGVTAAHVAPWLRFASDRVAGELFLWLPDEALAGGRKEQDLDLPVFPAMRTIQIRLRRSFRLRPPPVAGGAFAALTCLGIYNGEMDGRELGSLVSSSQCPCLEELSLTVTLAAASEVAICSDSLKRLRFHVEKTRRLVVASPMLLEMHVSKAFEAGFWDSKSKTFRCPPK
;
A
#
# COMPACT_ATOMS: atom_id res chain seq x y z
N MET A 1 -25.82 19.16 75.95
CA MET A 1 -26.09 17.93 75.19
C MET A 1 -26.43 18.40 73.78
N GLU A 2 -25.40 18.63 72.98
CA GLU A 2 -25.48 19.33 71.70
C GLU A 2 -25.86 18.35 70.60
N MET A 3 -26.87 18.73 69.80
CA MET A 3 -27.28 18.04 68.59
C MET A 3 -26.58 18.70 67.41
N GLU A 4 -25.51 18.10 66.90
CA GLU A 4 -24.94 18.50 65.61
C GLU A 4 -25.60 17.71 64.48
N THR A 5 -26.47 18.41 63.75
CA THR A 5 -27.03 18.00 62.47
C THR A 5 -25.91 17.86 61.43
N GLY A 6 -25.65 16.62 61.00
CA GLY A 6 -24.73 16.31 59.91
C GLY A 6 -25.22 16.88 58.58
N ILE A 7 -24.65 18.01 58.15
CA ILE A 7 -24.80 18.55 56.81
C ILE A 7 -24.01 17.64 55.87
N GLY A 8 -24.70 16.73 55.20
CA GLY A 8 -24.14 15.92 54.12
C GLY A 8 -23.59 16.83 53.03
N ARG A 9 -22.26 16.80 52.84
CA ARG A 9 -21.61 17.49 51.72
C ARG A 9 -22.25 17.01 50.42
N PRO A 10 -22.69 17.91 49.52
CA PRO A 10 -23.14 17.49 48.19
C PRO A 10 -21.99 16.74 47.52
N ARG A 11 -22.26 15.51 47.06
CA ARG A 11 -21.33 14.78 46.21
C ARG A 11 -20.95 15.69 45.04
N PRO A 12 -19.65 15.82 44.68
CA PRO A 12 -19.29 16.56 43.48
C PRO A 12 -20.11 15.99 42.33
N ARG A 13 -20.88 16.84 41.63
CA ARG A 13 -21.56 16.44 40.41
C ARG A 13 -20.49 15.81 39.53
N GLY A 14 -20.61 14.50 39.28
CA GLY A 14 -19.62 13.74 38.54
C GLY A 14 -19.26 14.52 37.29
N VAL A 15 -17.96 14.74 37.06
CA VAL A 15 -17.44 15.38 35.84
C VAL A 15 -18.15 14.70 34.69
N THR A 16 -19.06 15.43 34.04
CA THR A 16 -19.83 14.87 32.93
C THR A 16 -18.83 14.52 31.85
N ASP A 17 -18.80 13.27 31.43
CA ASP A 17 -17.89 12.80 30.38
C ASP A 17 -18.34 13.39 29.03
N CYS A 18 -17.91 14.63 28.79
CA CYS A 18 -18.21 15.37 27.57
C CYS A 18 -17.61 14.71 26.32
N ILE A 19 -16.58 13.87 26.50
CA ILE A 19 -15.88 13.18 25.40
C ILE A 19 -16.69 11.96 24.93
N SER A 20 -17.35 11.24 25.84
CA SER A 20 -18.28 10.16 25.48
C SER A 20 -19.59 10.65 24.85
N GLY A 21 -20.00 11.88 25.15
CA GLY A 21 -21.24 12.49 24.66
C GLY A 21 -21.19 12.97 23.21
N LEU A 22 -20.02 13.04 22.57
CA LEU A 22 -19.88 13.54 21.21
C LEU A 22 -20.63 12.68 20.17
N PRO A 23 -21.36 13.25 19.20
CA PRO A 23 -21.91 12.55 18.04
C PRO A 23 -20.86 11.72 17.29
N ASP A 24 -21.29 10.60 16.69
CA ASP A 24 -20.38 9.68 15.99
C ASP A 24 -19.60 10.40 14.89
N ASP A 25 -20.21 11.33 14.17
CA ASP A 25 -19.57 12.08 13.09
C ASP A 25 -18.37 12.91 13.58
N LEU A 26 -18.49 13.57 14.73
CA LEU A 26 -17.37 14.32 15.33
C LEU A 26 -16.27 13.37 15.82
N LEU A 27 -16.65 12.18 16.31
CA LEU A 27 -15.67 11.15 16.65
C LEU A 27 -14.93 10.67 15.40
N HIS A 28 -15.62 10.41 14.29
CA HIS A 28 -14.99 10.05 13.03
C HIS A 28 -14.01 11.13 12.58
N ASP A 29 -14.39 12.41 12.64
CA ASP A 29 -13.53 13.53 12.25
C ASP A 29 -12.28 13.64 13.12
N ILE A 30 -12.41 13.52 14.44
CA ILE A 30 -11.27 13.52 15.36
C ILE A 30 -10.32 12.36 15.02
N LEU A 31 -10.85 11.16 14.85
CA LEU A 31 -10.05 9.97 14.57
C LEU A 31 -9.39 10.00 13.18
N LEU A 32 -10.06 10.54 12.17
CA LEU A 32 -9.48 10.77 10.84
C LEU A 32 -8.31 11.75 10.88
N ARG A 33 -8.38 12.77 11.74
CA ARG A 33 -7.29 13.73 11.94
C ARG A 33 -6.06 13.11 12.62
N LEU A 34 -6.20 12.01 13.35
CA LEU A 34 -5.06 11.28 13.93
C LEU A 34 -4.18 10.64 12.86
N ARG A 35 -4.72 10.31 11.68
CA ARG A 35 -4.02 9.65 10.56
C ARG A 35 -3.19 8.43 11.02
N CYS A 36 -3.69 7.72 12.04
CA CYS A 36 -3.05 6.55 12.64
C CYS A 36 -4.12 5.67 13.28
N THR A 37 -4.41 4.53 12.67
CA THR A 37 -5.45 3.60 13.14
C THR A 37 -5.10 3.03 14.52
N LYS A 38 -3.81 2.84 14.83
CA LYS A 38 -3.38 2.41 16.17
C LYS A 38 -3.69 3.47 17.24
N ALA A 39 -3.44 4.74 16.94
CA ALA A 39 -3.79 5.83 17.84
C ALA A 39 -5.31 5.92 18.02
N ALA A 40 -6.06 5.79 16.91
CA ALA A 40 -7.52 5.75 16.95
C ALA A 40 -8.04 4.58 17.80
N ALA A 41 -7.53 3.37 17.64
CA ALA A 41 -7.90 2.23 18.47
C ALA A 41 -7.60 2.45 19.96
N ARG A 42 -6.47 3.11 20.30
CA ARG A 42 -6.09 3.44 21.68
C ARG A 42 -7.06 4.42 22.34
N THR A 43 -7.72 5.30 21.58
CA THR A 43 -8.78 6.17 22.13
C THR A 43 -9.99 5.39 22.63
N GLY A 44 -10.12 4.10 22.31
CA GLY A 44 -11.13 3.22 22.89
C GLY A 44 -11.03 3.03 24.41
N VAL A 45 -9.92 3.45 25.03
CA VAL A 45 -9.80 3.51 26.50
C VAL A 45 -10.64 4.65 27.09
N LEU A 46 -10.93 5.70 26.30
CA LEU A 46 -11.74 6.84 26.75
C LEU A 46 -13.18 6.41 27.01
N SER A 47 -13.78 5.61 26.11
CA SER A 47 -15.05 4.94 26.37
C SER A 47 -15.37 3.81 25.42
N ARG A 48 -16.36 2.97 25.79
CA ARG A 48 -16.85 1.84 24.98
C ARG A 48 -17.27 2.27 23.57
N ARG A 49 -17.79 3.49 23.41
CA ARG A 49 -18.25 4.00 22.12
C ARG A 49 -17.06 4.21 21.18
N TRP A 50 -16.03 4.92 21.63
CA TRP A 50 -14.80 5.18 20.88
C TRP A 50 -14.10 3.89 20.44
N ARG A 51 -14.22 2.80 21.21
CA ARG A 51 -13.67 1.48 20.87
C ARG A 51 -14.23 0.89 19.57
N SER A 52 -15.46 1.25 19.19
CA SER A 52 -16.12 0.73 17.98
C SER A 52 -16.12 1.71 16.80
N VAL A 53 -15.89 3.01 17.04
CA VAL A 53 -15.96 4.02 15.98
C VAL A 53 -14.79 3.86 15.00
N TRP A 54 -13.59 3.59 15.50
CA TRP A 54 -12.41 3.48 14.65
C TRP A 54 -12.48 2.32 13.64
N THR A 55 -13.25 1.26 13.92
CA THR A 55 -13.37 0.11 13.01
C THR A 55 -14.18 0.42 11.76
N ARG A 56 -14.97 1.49 11.77
CA ARG A 56 -15.81 1.96 10.65
C ARG A 56 -15.15 3.05 9.83
N LEU A 57 -13.91 3.44 10.14
CA LEU A 57 -13.22 4.51 9.43
C LEU A 57 -12.96 4.11 7.96
N PRO A 58 -13.14 5.04 7.01
CA PRO A 58 -12.87 4.79 5.59
C PRO A 58 -11.36 4.73 5.26
N ASP A 59 -10.51 5.30 6.13
CA ASP A 59 -9.07 5.37 5.93
C ASP A 59 -8.33 4.63 7.05
N PHE A 60 -7.56 3.60 6.68
CA PHE A 60 -6.72 2.85 7.62
C PHE A 60 -5.24 3.19 7.40
N TYR A 61 -4.62 3.75 8.43
CA TYR A 61 -3.19 4.08 8.46
C TYR A 61 -2.50 3.23 9.52
N LEU A 62 -1.94 2.12 9.09
CA LEU A 62 -1.26 1.10 9.90
C LEU A 62 0.24 1.33 9.84
N TRP A 63 0.71 2.28 10.64
CA TRP A 63 2.13 2.56 10.82
C TRP A 63 2.47 2.53 12.32
N SER A 64 3.67 2.06 12.65
CA SER A 64 4.15 2.01 14.04
C SER A 64 5.49 2.74 14.15
N ARG A 65 5.47 3.90 14.80
CA ARG A 65 6.68 4.64 15.20
C ARG A 65 7.41 4.03 16.40
N GLN A 66 6.79 3.10 17.13
CA GLN A 66 7.40 2.53 18.32
C GLN A 66 8.24 1.29 17.97
N PRO A 67 9.39 1.09 18.63
CA PRO A 67 10.13 -0.16 18.58
C PRO A 67 9.28 -1.22 19.29
N VAL A 68 8.58 -2.02 18.49
CA VAL A 68 7.85 -3.20 18.96
C VAL A 68 8.43 -4.40 18.23
N LEU A 69 8.55 -5.53 18.92
CA LEU A 69 9.03 -6.80 18.34
C LEU A 69 8.26 -7.14 17.04
N SER A 70 8.93 -7.80 16.08
CA SER A 70 8.43 -8.02 14.71
C SER A 70 7.08 -8.74 14.65
N THR A 71 6.91 -9.83 15.41
CA THR A 71 5.65 -10.59 15.51
C THR A 71 4.49 -9.71 15.95
N SER A 72 4.75 -8.74 16.83
CA SER A 72 3.72 -7.80 17.28
C SER A 72 3.24 -6.89 16.16
N ARG A 73 4.09 -6.53 15.17
CA ARG A 73 3.69 -5.59 14.10
C ARG A 73 2.79 -6.24 13.08
N VAL A 74 3.10 -7.47 12.66
CA VAL A 74 2.23 -8.28 11.80
C VAL A 74 0.89 -8.51 12.49
N ALA A 75 0.91 -8.94 13.75
CA ALA A 75 -0.31 -9.15 14.54
C ALA A 75 -1.13 -7.86 14.72
N ILE A 76 -0.48 -6.68 14.83
CA ILE A 76 -1.19 -5.39 14.86
C ILE A 76 -1.89 -5.12 13.52
N VAL A 77 -1.20 -5.36 12.39
CA VAL A 77 -1.82 -5.18 11.06
C VAL A 77 -2.98 -6.14 10.91
N GLU A 78 -2.76 -7.44 11.12
CA GLU A 78 -3.79 -8.47 11.01
C GLU A 78 -4.97 -8.22 11.94
N GLY A 79 -4.71 -7.87 13.21
CA GLY A 79 -5.75 -7.54 14.18
C GLY A 79 -6.55 -6.29 13.79
N ALA A 80 -5.90 -5.28 13.21
CA ALA A 80 -6.60 -4.09 12.71
C ALA A 80 -7.44 -4.40 11.48
N LEU A 81 -6.93 -5.18 10.52
CA LEU A 81 -7.68 -5.61 9.33
C LEU A 81 -8.86 -6.49 9.74
N ALA A 82 -8.67 -7.41 10.69
CA ALA A 82 -9.73 -8.28 11.21
C ALA A 82 -10.81 -7.51 11.98
N ALA A 83 -10.44 -6.44 12.69
CA ALA A 83 -11.39 -5.59 13.40
C ALA A 83 -12.15 -4.64 12.47
N CYS A 84 -11.66 -4.41 11.24
CA CYS A 84 -12.30 -3.49 10.30
C CYS A 84 -13.73 -3.93 10.00
N SER A 85 -14.69 -3.06 10.32
CA SER A 85 -16.11 -3.29 10.11
C SER A 85 -16.66 -2.48 8.92
N ALA A 86 -15.87 -1.55 8.37
CA ALA A 86 -16.28 -0.76 7.21
C ALA A 86 -16.47 -1.67 5.98
N PRO A 87 -17.61 -1.59 5.26
CA PRO A 87 -17.88 -2.43 4.09
C PRO A 87 -16.88 -2.16 2.95
N THR A 88 -16.45 -0.90 2.82
CA THR A 88 -15.47 -0.48 1.83
C THR A 88 -14.56 0.58 2.45
N LEU A 89 -13.26 0.42 2.27
CA LEU A 89 -12.23 1.39 2.62
C LEU A 89 -11.89 2.25 1.40
N ARG A 90 -11.75 3.55 1.64
CA ARG A 90 -11.21 4.47 0.64
C ARG A 90 -9.70 4.35 0.53
N ARG A 91 -9.01 4.16 1.65
CA ARG A 91 -7.54 4.13 1.69
C ARG A 91 -7.03 3.13 2.70
N LEU A 92 -6.06 2.32 2.29
CA LEU A 92 -5.29 1.45 3.15
C LEU A 92 -3.80 1.76 3.00
N ALA A 93 -3.18 2.22 4.09
CA ALA A 93 -1.76 2.50 4.15
C ALA A 93 -1.10 1.66 5.24
N ILE A 94 -0.30 0.68 4.85
CA ILE A 94 0.46 -0.20 5.74
C ILE A 94 1.93 0.17 5.61
N ARG A 95 2.55 0.54 6.74
CA ARG A 95 3.98 0.87 6.80
C ARG A 95 4.66 0.12 7.93
N VAL A 96 5.59 -0.74 7.55
CA VAL A 96 6.40 -1.54 8.47
C VAL A 96 7.82 -0.97 8.42
N ASP A 97 8.19 -0.17 9.41
CA ASP A 97 9.50 0.48 9.49
C ASP A 97 10.58 -0.44 10.06
N ASN A 98 11.82 -0.25 9.59
CA ASN A 98 13.00 -0.93 10.09
C ASN A 98 13.47 -0.24 11.38
N VAL A 99 13.23 -0.83 12.54
CA VAL A 99 13.82 -0.38 13.79
C VAL A 99 14.77 -1.47 14.27
N ASN A 100 16.04 -1.33 13.87
CA ASN A 100 17.29 -1.80 14.49
C ASN A 100 17.35 -3.21 15.12
N LEU A 101 16.45 -4.14 14.81
CA LEU A 101 16.45 -5.48 15.38
C LEU A 101 16.83 -6.54 14.34
N PRO A 102 17.61 -7.58 14.73
CA PRO A 102 17.93 -8.72 13.86
C PRO A 102 16.63 -9.42 13.46
N TRP A 103 16.27 -9.26 12.19
CA TRP A 103 14.93 -9.49 11.68
C TRP A 103 14.69 -10.95 11.28
N GLU A 104 13.90 -11.68 12.06
CA GLU A 104 13.02 -12.75 11.57
C GLU A 104 11.71 -12.12 11.11
N GLY A 105 11.36 -12.36 9.84
CA GLY A 105 10.81 -11.31 9.01
C GLY A 105 9.38 -11.44 8.51
N VAL A 106 8.79 -10.30 8.12
CA VAL A 106 7.59 -10.29 7.26
C VAL A 106 7.91 -11.09 6.00
N THR A 107 7.26 -12.24 5.87
CA THR A 107 7.30 -13.15 4.72
C THR A 107 6.17 -12.83 3.75
N ALA A 108 6.24 -13.36 2.53
CA ALA A 108 5.16 -13.23 1.55
C ALA A 108 3.84 -13.80 2.08
N ALA A 109 3.88 -14.85 2.91
CA ALA A 109 2.71 -15.46 3.54
C ALA A 109 1.95 -14.51 4.48
N HIS A 110 2.62 -13.54 5.10
CA HIS A 110 1.97 -12.51 5.91
C HIS A 110 1.38 -11.39 5.05
N VAL A 111 2.01 -11.07 3.92
CA VAL A 111 1.61 -9.96 3.05
C VAL A 111 0.46 -10.34 2.12
N ALA A 112 0.43 -11.58 1.63
CA ALA A 112 -0.61 -12.05 0.71
C ALA A 112 -2.04 -11.86 1.27
N PRO A 113 -2.34 -12.19 2.55
CA PRO A 113 -3.63 -11.87 3.16
C PRO A 113 -3.96 -10.38 3.18
N TRP A 114 -2.96 -9.50 3.35
CA TRP A 114 -3.18 -8.05 3.34
C TRP A 114 -3.58 -7.56 1.95
N LEU A 115 -2.96 -8.11 0.90
CA LEU A 115 -3.31 -7.80 -0.48
C LEU A 115 -4.71 -8.33 -0.83
N ARG A 116 -5.07 -9.54 -0.39
CA ARG A 116 -6.43 -10.08 -0.56
C ARG A 116 -7.49 -9.23 0.15
N PHE A 117 -7.21 -8.83 1.39
CA PHE A 117 -8.10 -7.89 2.08
C PHE A 117 -8.24 -6.58 1.28
N ALA A 118 -7.14 -6.07 0.72
CA ALA A 118 -7.17 -4.86 -0.09
C ALA A 118 -7.97 -5.03 -1.40
N SER A 119 -7.89 -6.18 -2.08
CA SER A 119 -8.69 -6.44 -3.28
C SER A 119 -10.18 -6.44 -3.00
N ASP A 120 -10.57 -6.99 -1.86
CA ASP A 120 -11.99 -7.20 -1.55
C ASP A 120 -12.64 -5.96 -0.93
N ARG A 121 -11.86 -5.16 -0.20
CA ARG A 121 -12.40 -4.10 0.66
C ARG A 121 -11.94 -2.70 0.29
N VAL A 122 -10.92 -2.49 -0.53
CA VAL A 122 -10.37 -1.15 -0.79
C VAL A 122 -10.77 -0.64 -2.18
N ALA A 123 -11.53 0.44 -2.20
CA ALA A 123 -11.98 1.14 -3.41
C ALA A 123 -11.37 2.55 -3.49
N GLY A 124 -10.05 2.62 -3.62
CA GLY A 124 -9.35 3.89 -3.75
C GLY A 124 -7.84 3.73 -3.82
N GLU A 125 -7.17 3.78 -2.67
CA GLU A 125 -5.71 3.86 -2.62
C GLU A 125 -5.08 2.82 -1.69
N LEU A 126 -4.08 2.10 -2.19
CA LEU A 126 -3.26 1.17 -1.43
C LEU A 126 -1.80 1.67 -1.37
N PHE A 127 -1.29 1.77 -0.15
CA PHE A 127 0.12 2.03 0.12
C PHE A 127 0.67 0.92 1.00
N LEU A 128 1.64 0.15 0.50
CA LEU A 128 2.31 -0.90 1.28
C LEU A 128 3.82 -0.64 1.29
N TRP A 129 4.36 -0.32 2.45
CA TRP A 129 5.78 0.01 2.61
C TRP A 129 6.44 -0.97 3.56
N LEU A 130 7.13 -1.96 3.00
CA LEU A 130 7.93 -2.93 3.75
C LEU A 130 9.35 -2.37 3.97
N PRO A 131 10.06 -2.79 5.04
CA PRO A 131 11.39 -2.30 5.34
C PRO A 131 12.41 -2.87 4.35
N ASP A 132 13.45 -2.10 4.08
CA ASP A 132 14.56 -2.60 3.27
C ASP A 132 15.31 -3.70 4.04
N GLU A 133 15.77 -4.70 3.31
CA GLU A 133 16.56 -5.79 3.86
C GLU A 133 18.00 -5.32 4.06
N ALA A 134 18.53 -5.47 5.28
CA ALA A 134 19.97 -5.40 5.47
C ALA A 134 20.63 -6.55 4.70
N LEU A 135 21.80 -6.29 4.11
CA LEU A 135 22.57 -7.17 3.21
C LEU A 135 23.02 -8.53 3.81
N ALA A 136 22.45 -8.96 4.93
CA ALA A 136 22.81 -10.20 5.61
C ALA A 136 22.09 -11.42 4.99
N GLY A 137 22.80 -12.05 4.04
CA GLY A 137 22.89 -13.51 3.84
C GLY A 137 21.63 -14.28 3.40
N GLY A 138 21.68 -14.83 2.18
CA GLY A 138 21.10 -16.13 1.81
C GLY A 138 19.61 -16.37 2.10
N ARG A 139 18.75 -15.33 2.04
CA ARG A 139 17.32 -15.52 2.26
C ARG A 139 16.66 -16.07 0.99
N LYS A 140 15.86 -17.13 1.14
CA LYS A 140 15.11 -17.76 0.06
C LYS A 140 14.19 -16.73 -0.60
N GLU A 141 14.23 -16.69 -1.93
CA GLU A 141 13.25 -15.98 -2.74
C GLU A 141 11.84 -16.44 -2.38
N GLN A 142 10.93 -15.49 -2.25
CA GLN A 142 9.54 -15.75 -1.90
C GLN A 142 8.62 -15.16 -2.95
N ASP A 143 7.77 -15.99 -3.51
CA ASP A 143 6.74 -15.55 -4.44
C ASP A 143 5.62 -14.82 -3.71
N LEU A 144 5.22 -13.67 -4.25
CA LEU A 144 4.10 -12.87 -3.79
C LEU A 144 3.16 -12.59 -4.96
N ASP A 145 1.99 -13.23 -4.94
CA ASP A 145 0.97 -13.03 -5.96
C ASP A 145 0.19 -11.74 -5.70
N LEU A 146 0.04 -10.93 -6.73
CA LEU A 146 -0.76 -9.71 -6.72
C LEU A 146 -2.20 -10.06 -7.15
N PRO A 147 -3.23 -9.82 -6.32
CA PRO A 147 -4.61 -9.98 -6.73
C PRO A 147 -5.04 -8.85 -7.68
N VAL A 148 -6.14 -9.05 -8.41
CA VAL A 148 -6.74 -8.00 -9.25
C VAL A 148 -7.46 -6.98 -8.37
N PHE A 149 -7.21 -5.69 -8.61
CA PHE A 149 -7.84 -4.58 -7.88
C PHE A 149 -8.79 -3.80 -8.81
N PRO A 150 -10.07 -4.17 -8.95
CA PRO A 150 -10.94 -3.58 -9.96
C PRO A 150 -11.31 -2.12 -9.66
N ALA A 151 -11.49 -1.78 -8.37
CA ALA A 151 -11.97 -0.47 -7.94
C ALA A 151 -10.84 0.48 -7.45
N MET A 152 -9.58 0.07 -7.58
CA MET A 152 -8.45 0.79 -7.01
C MET A 152 -7.83 1.74 -8.02
N ARG A 153 -7.61 2.99 -7.61
CA ARG A 153 -7.07 4.07 -8.45
C ARG A 153 -5.57 4.22 -8.31
N THR A 154 -5.03 3.92 -7.14
CA THR A 154 -3.61 4.08 -6.84
C THR A 154 -3.09 2.88 -6.07
N ILE A 155 -2.02 2.29 -6.58
CA ILE A 155 -1.28 1.22 -5.92
C ILE A 155 0.17 1.69 -5.81
N GLN A 156 0.68 1.78 -4.59
CA GLN A 156 2.10 2.00 -4.34
C GLN A 156 2.62 0.95 -3.36
N ILE A 157 3.49 0.09 -3.85
CA ILE A 157 4.02 -1.03 -3.08
C ILE A 157 5.55 -0.95 -3.10
N ARG A 158 6.14 -0.82 -1.93
CA ARG A 158 7.57 -1.04 -1.70
C ARG A 158 7.78 -2.40 -1.06
N LEU A 159 8.35 -3.32 -1.82
CA LEU A 159 8.63 -4.69 -1.42
C LEU A 159 10.03 -4.85 -0.81
N ARG A 160 10.30 -6.05 -0.32
CA ARG A 160 11.64 -6.51 0.06
C ARG A 160 12.34 -7.04 -1.19
N ARG A 161 13.68 -6.96 -1.26
CA ARG A 161 14.43 -7.45 -2.43
C ARG A 161 14.27 -8.96 -2.65
N SER A 162 14.10 -9.73 -1.57
CA SER A 162 13.83 -11.18 -1.62
C SER A 162 12.45 -11.58 -2.12
N PHE A 163 11.53 -10.63 -2.36
CA PHE A 163 10.19 -10.94 -2.84
C PHE A 163 10.13 -10.89 -4.36
N ARG A 164 9.67 -11.99 -4.95
CA ARG A 164 9.35 -12.07 -6.37
C ARG A 164 7.87 -11.78 -6.56
N LEU A 165 7.56 -10.62 -7.13
CA LEU A 165 6.18 -10.21 -7.39
C LEU A 165 5.67 -10.93 -8.64
N ARG A 166 4.54 -11.62 -8.51
CA ARG A 166 3.83 -12.25 -9.62
C ARG A 166 2.54 -11.50 -9.88
N PRO A 167 2.38 -10.85 -11.04
CA PRO A 167 1.13 -10.19 -11.38
C PRO A 167 0.04 -11.22 -11.66
N PRO A 168 -1.25 -10.83 -11.59
CA PRO A 168 -2.31 -11.74 -11.97
C PRO A 168 -2.18 -12.09 -13.45
N PRO A 169 -2.58 -13.31 -13.86
CA PRO A 169 -2.64 -13.66 -15.27
C PRO A 169 -3.57 -12.72 -16.02
N VAL A 170 -3.32 -12.48 -17.32
CA VAL A 170 -4.15 -11.56 -18.13
C VAL A 170 -5.63 -12.00 -18.17
N ALA A 171 -5.88 -13.31 -18.08
CA ALA A 171 -7.22 -13.88 -18.01
C ALA A 171 -7.92 -13.69 -16.64
N GLY A 172 -7.18 -13.30 -15.61
CA GLY A 172 -7.67 -13.15 -14.23
C GLY A 172 -8.47 -11.88 -13.96
N GLY A 173 -8.60 -10.99 -14.95
CA GLY A 173 -9.27 -9.69 -14.82
C GLY A 173 -8.30 -8.51 -14.90
N ALA A 174 -8.84 -7.31 -15.12
CA ALA A 174 -8.06 -6.08 -15.33
C ALA A 174 -8.17 -5.10 -14.16
N PHE A 175 -7.14 -4.29 -13.97
CA PHE A 175 -7.09 -3.14 -13.08
C PHE A 175 -7.81 -1.93 -13.72
N ALA A 176 -9.13 -2.07 -13.91
CA ALA A 176 -9.93 -1.15 -14.73
C ALA A 176 -9.86 0.32 -14.28
N ALA A 177 -9.80 0.58 -12.98
CA ALA A 177 -9.78 1.93 -12.42
C ALA A 177 -8.37 2.47 -12.11
N LEU A 178 -7.31 1.70 -12.34
CA LEU A 178 -5.96 2.03 -11.90
C LEU A 178 -5.35 3.15 -12.75
N THR A 179 -5.00 4.25 -12.10
CA THR A 179 -4.42 5.45 -12.71
C THR A 179 -2.96 5.65 -12.34
N CYS A 180 -2.53 5.18 -11.16
CA CYS A 180 -1.17 5.30 -10.66
C CYS A 180 -0.68 3.96 -10.12
N LEU A 181 0.39 3.42 -10.71
CA LEU A 181 1.06 2.21 -10.27
C LEU A 181 2.52 2.49 -9.91
N GLY A 182 2.88 2.24 -8.66
CA GLY A 182 4.24 2.33 -8.15
C GLY A 182 4.70 1.00 -7.57
N ILE A 183 5.74 0.40 -8.15
CA ILE A 183 6.36 -0.81 -7.60
C ILE A 183 7.83 -0.50 -7.35
N TYR A 184 8.25 -0.63 -6.09
CA TYR A 184 9.57 -0.30 -5.62
C TYR A 184 10.19 -1.50 -4.90
N ASN A 185 11.46 -1.77 -5.19
CA ASN A 185 12.19 -2.98 -4.83
C ASN A 185 11.48 -4.28 -5.26
N GLY A 186 12.09 -5.41 -4.92
CA GLY A 186 11.59 -6.73 -5.29
C GLY A 186 12.08 -7.16 -6.67
N GLU A 187 11.81 -8.43 -6.95
CA GLU A 187 12.13 -9.09 -8.20
C GLU A 187 10.87 -9.32 -9.04
N MET A 188 10.98 -9.26 -10.36
CA MET A 188 9.88 -9.57 -11.28
C MET A 188 10.39 -10.18 -12.59
N ASP A 189 9.58 -10.97 -13.28
CA ASP A 189 9.89 -11.39 -14.65
C ASP A 189 9.59 -10.25 -15.65
N GLY A 190 10.46 -10.03 -16.63
CA GLY A 190 10.33 -8.93 -17.59
C GLY A 190 9.07 -9.03 -18.47
N ARG A 191 8.64 -10.24 -18.83
CA ARG A 191 7.41 -10.46 -19.61
C ARG A 191 6.17 -10.27 -18.75
N GLU A 192 6.22 -10.74 -17.51
CA GLU A 192 5.15 -10.51 -16.53
C GLU A 192 4.97 -9.02 -16.24
N LEU A 193 6.07 -8.27 -16.11
CA LEU A 193 6.05 -6.82 -15.97
C LEU A 193 5.35 -6.13 -17.15
N GLY A 194 5.74 -6.48 -18.38
CA GLY A 194 5.11 -5.95 -19.59
C GLY A 194 3.62 -6.29 -19.68
N SER A 195 3.26 -7.51 -19.30
CA SER A 195 1.86 -7.99 -19.29
C SER A 195 1.02 -7.25 -18.26
N LEU A 196 1.56 -6.97 -17.06
CA LEU A 196 0.89 -6.22 -16.01
C LEU A 196 0.53 -4.79 -16.45
N VAL A 197 1.46 -4.11 -17.13
CA VAL A 197 1.31 -2.70 -17.54
C VAL A 197 0.68 -2.52 -18.92
N SER A 198 0.28 -3.62 -19.56
CA SER A 198 -0.38 -3.59 -20.88
C SER A 198 -1.74 -2.89 -20.81
N SER A 199 -2.17 -2.24 -21.90
CA SER A 199 -3.47 -1.56 -21.97
C SER A 199 -4.66 -2.48 -21.71
N SER A 200 -4.53 -3.79 -21.96
CA SER A 200 -5.53 -4.80 -21.62
C SER A 200 -5.70 -5.02 -20.11
N GLN A 201 -4.63 -4.87 -19.34
CA GLN A 201 -4.61 -5.08 -17.89
C GLN A 201 -4.81 -3.78 -17.12
N CYS A 202 -4.25 -2.66 -17.60
CA CYS A 202 -4.38 -1.36 -16.95
C CYS A 202 -4.82 -0.28 -17.97
N PRO A 203 -6.11 -0.24 -18.37
CA PRO A 203 -6.60 0.63 -19.45
C PRO A 203 -6.61 2.13 -19.12
N CYS A 204 -6.60 2.49 -17.82
CA CYS A 204 -6.64 3.88 -17.35
C CYS A 204 -5.32 4.34 -16.72
N LEU A 205 -4.23 3.59 -16.89
CA LEU A 205 -2.96 3.87 -16.23
C LEU A 205 -2.34 5.15 -16.79
N GLU A 206 -2.19 6.18 -15.96
CA GLU A 206 -1.61 7.46 -16.35
C GLU A 206 -0.17 7.62 -15.84
N GLU A 207 0.15 7.04 -14.69
CA GLU A 207 1.46 7.13 -14.04
C GLU A 207 1.99 5.76 -13.66
N LEU A 208 3.20 5.45 -14.13
CA LEU A 208 3.93 4.22 -13.84
C LEU A 208 5.30 4.56 -13.25
N SER A 209 5.57 4.07 -12.04
CA SER A 209 6.87 4.22 -11.39
C SER A 209 7.41 2.86 -10.96
N LEU A 210 8.51 2.45 -11.58
CA LEU A 210 9.15 1.16 -11.37
C LEU A 210 10.56 1.36 -10.85
N THR A 211 10.88 0.70 -9.74
CA THR A 211 12.24 0.59 -9.21
C THR A 211 12.45 -0.85 -8.78
N VAL A 212 12.63 -1.78 -9.72
CA VAL A 212 12.69 -3.23 -9.42
C VAL A 212 13.91 -3.89 -10.06
N THR A 213 14.18 -5.14 -9.70
CA THR A 213 15.23 -5.95 -10.34
C THR A 213 14.57 -7.06 -11.16
N LEU A 214 15.00 -7.29 -12.41
CA LEU A 214 14.48 -8.42 -13.17
C LEU A 214 15.12 -9.75 -12.70
N ALA A 215 14.37 -10.84 -12.74
CA ALA A 215 14.90 -12.17 -12.44
C ALA A 215 16.09 -12.51 -13.35
N ALA A 216 15.88 -12.36 -14.67
CA ALA A 216 16.88 -12.54 -15.70
C ALA A 216 17.01 -11.29 -16.58
N ALA A 217 18.21 -11.08 -17.13
CA ALA A 217 18.45 -9.93 -18.00
C ALA A 217 17.64 -10.04 -19.30
N SER A 218 16.64 -9.18 -19.45
CA SER A 218 15.58 -9.32 -20.46
C SER A 218 15.23 -8.01 -21.14
N GLU A 219 14.54 -8.09 -22.26
CA GLU A 219 13.84 -6.98 -22.89
C GLU A 219 12.49 -6.76 -22.19
N VAL A 220 12.13 -5.50 -21.95
CA VAL A 220 10.87 -5.09 -21.34
C VAL A 220 10.10 -4.25 -22.35
N ALA A 221 8.89 -4.68 -22.69
CA ALA A 221 7.97 -3.93 -23.54
C ALA A 221 6.83 -3.36 -22.69
N ILE A 222 6.62 -2.05 -22.78
CA ILE A 222 5.52 -1.33 -22.14
C ILE A 222 4.58 -0.84 -23.23
N CYS A 223 3.38 -1.43 -23.30
CA CYS A 223 2.36 -1.09 -24.29
C CYS A 223 1.13 -0.52 -23.57
N SER A 224 1.00 0.80 -23.52
CA SER A 224 -0.11 1.46 -22.81
C SER A 224 -0.60 2.70 -23.55
N ASP A 225 -1.89 2.73 -23.87
CA ASP A 225 -2.52 3.81 -24.62
C ASP A 225 -2.82 5.05 -23.76
N SER A 226 -2.84 4.90 -22.43
CA SER A 226 -3.22 5.95 -21.47
C SER A 226 -2.04 6.56 -20.70
N LEU A 227 -0.85 5.93 -20.76
CA LEU A 227 0.28 6.29 -19.90
C LEU A 227 0.83 7.67 -20.27
N LYS A 228 0.90 8.56 -19.27
CA LYS A 228 1.39 9.95 -19.39
C LYS A 228 2.76 10.14 -18.75
N ARG A 229 3.03 9.48 -17.63
CA ARG A 229 4.28 9.60 -16.86
C ARG A 229 4.91 8.24 -16.62
N LEU A 230 6.16 8.07 -17.04
CA LEU A 230 6.93 6.84 -16.85
C LEU A 230 8.23 7.14 -16.08
N ARG A 231 8.39 6.52 -14.92
CA ARG A 231 9.66 6.42 -14.20
C ARG A 231 10.11 4.98 -14.21
N PHE A 232 11.19 4.68 -14.91
CA PHE A 232 11.69 3.34 -15.12
C PHE A 232 13.12 3.21 -14.59
N HIS A 233 13.26 2.58 -13.43
CA HIS A 233 14.53 2.24 -12.80
C HIS A 233 14.60 0.73 -12.60
N VAL A 234 14.69 -0.02 -13.69
CA VAL A 234 14.62 -1.49 -13.63
C VAL A 234 15.99 -2.10 -13.94
N GLU A 235 16.57 -2.77 -12.94
CA GLU A 235 17.87 -3.43 -13.07
C GLU A 235 17.80 -4.67 -13.96
N LYS A 236 18.92 -4.99 -14.61
CA LYS A 236 19.05 -6.09 -15.60
C LYS A 236 18.16 -5.90 -16.84
N THR A 237 17.67 -4.70 -17.12
CA THR A 237 16.97 -4.41 -18.38
C THR A 237 17.96 -4.29 -19.53
N ARG A 238 17.93 -5.23 -20.47
CA ARG A 238 18.77 -5.17 -21.69
C ARG A 238 18.25 -4.11 -22.64
N ARG A 239 16.94 -4.11 -22.86
CA ARG A 239 16.27 -3.19 -23.78
C ARG A 239 14.90 -2.82 -23.24
N LEU A 240 14.55 -1.55 -23.29
CA LEU A 240 13.23 -1.03 -22.96
C LEU A 240 12.57 -0.52 -24.23
N VAL A 241 11.41 -1.10 -24.56
CA VAL A 241 10.56 -0.68 -25.67
C VAL A 241 9.29 -0.06 -25.09
N VAL A 242 9.06 1.22 -25.35
CA VAL A 242 7.84 1.91 -24.89
C VAL A 242 6.96 2.24 -26.08
N ALA A 243 5.81 1.58 -26.16
CA ALA A 243 4.72 1.87 -27.07
C ALA A 243 3.62 2.58 -26.28
N SER A 244 3.76 3.89 -26.10
CA SER A 244 2.76 4.71 -25.43
C SER A 244 2.57 6.06 -26.14
N PRO A 245 1.43 6.27 -26.81
CA PRO A 245 1.20 7.48 -27.61
C PRO A 245 0.95 8.73 -26.78
N MET A 246 0.49 8.56 -25.53
CA MET A 246 0.13 9.68 -24.61
C MET A 246 1.26 10.06 -23.65
N LEU A 247 2.47 9.51 -23.82
CA LEU A 247 3.57 9.72 -22.88
C LEU A 247 4.11 11.15 -22.95
N LEU A 248 4.02 11.87 -21.84
CA LEU A 248 4.48 13.24 -21.67
C LEU A 248 5.84 13.31 -20.98
N GLU A 249 6.05 12.48 -19.97
CA GLU A 249 7.29 12.46 -19.18
C GLU A 249 7.86 11.05 -19.13
N MET A 250 9.17 10.94 -19.39
CA MET A 250 9.89 9.68 -19.33
C MET A 250 11.23 9.87 -18.63
N HIS A 251 11.39 9.20 -17.49
CA HIS A 251 12.65 9.12 -16.75
C HIS A 251 13.10 7.66 -16.74
N VAL A 252 14.15 7.35 -17.50
CA VAL A 252 14.72 6.01 -17.56
C VAL A 252 16.11 6.03 -16.93
N SER A 253 16.39 5.04 -16.09
CA SER A 253 17.71 4.80 -15.51
C SER A 253 17.95 3.30 -15.39
N LYS A 254 19.22 2.88 -15.48
CA LYS A 254 19.65 1.46 -15.43
C LYS A 254 19.12 0.54 -16.54
N ALA A 255 18.59 1.09 -17.63
CA ALA A 255 18.37 0.36 -18.88
C ALA A 255 19.58 0.55 -19.80
N PHE A 256 20.07 -0.53 -20.43
CA PHE A 256 21.21 -0.44 -21.35
C PHE A 256 20.83 0.27 -22.66
N GLU A 257 19.62 0.01 -23.16
CA GLU A 257 18.98 0.75 -24.25
C GLU A 257 17.52 1.06 -23.89
N ALA A 258 17.08 2.29 -24.16
CA ALA A 258 15.69 2.72 -23.98
C ALA A 258 15.22 3.47 -25.23
N GLY A 259 14.04 3.11 -25.76
CA GLY A 259 13.51 3.76 -26.95
C GLY A 259 12.00 3.65 -27.07
N PHE A 260 11.44 4.57 -27.85
CA PHE A 260 10.05 4.59 -28.24
C PHE A 260 9.84 3.68 -29.45
N TRP A 261 8.74 2.93 -29.42
CA TRP A 261 8.26 2.21 -30.60
C TRP A 261 7.20 3.04 -31.32
N ASP A 262 7.53 3.49 -32.52
CA ASP A 262 6.60 4.19 -33.42
C ASP A 262 5.90 3.17 -34.32
N SER A 263 4.62 2.91 -34.04
CA SER A 263 3.80 1.95 -34.79
C SER A 263 3.52 2.39 -36.23
N LYS A 264 3.64 3.69 -36.56
CA LYS A 264 3.42 4.21 -37.92
C LYS A 264 4.65 4.05 -38.80
N SER A 265 5.84 4.22 -38.25
CA SER A 265 7.10 4.08 -39.01
C SER A 265 7.75 2.70 -38.89
N LYS A 266 7.29 1.83 -37.98
CA LYS A 266 7.97 0.58 -37.61
C LYS A 266 9.44 0.79 -37.24
N THR A 267 9.79 1.95 -36.67
CA THR A 267 11.17 2.27 -36.28
C THR A 267 11.27 2.50 -34.77
N PHE A 268 12.35 1.95 -34.20
CA PHE A 268 12.75 2.18 -32.81
C PHE A 268 13.53 3.50 -32.75
N ARG A 269 13.08 4.46 -31.93
CA ARG A 269 13.77 5.74 -31.75
C ARG A 269 14.25 5.89 -30.32
N CYS A 270 15.54 6.15 -30.14
CA CYS A 270 16.07 6.57 -28.85
C CYS A 270 15.50 7.95 -28.47
N PRO A 271 15.26 8.24 -27.17
CA PRO A 271 14.90 9.58 -26.74
C PRO A 271 16.00 10.58 -27.12
N PRO A 272 15.66 11.82 -27.49
CA PRO A 272 16.67 12.87 -27.63
C PRO A 272 17.39 13.06 -26.29
N LYS A 273 18.72 13.23 -26.36
CA LYS A 273 19.60 13.45 -25.21
C LYS A 273 19.22 14.68 -24.40
#